data_AF-A0A940A1S5-F1
#
_entry.id   AF-A0A940A1S5-F1
#
_cell.length_a   1.000
_cell.length_b   1.000
_cell.length_c   1.000
_cell.angle_alpha   90.00
_cell.angle_beta   90.00
_cell.angle_gamma   90.00
#
_symmetry.space_group_name_H-M   'P 1'
#
loop_
_entity.id
_entity.type
_entity.pdbx_description
1 polymer ?
#
loop_
_entity_poly.entity_id
_entity_poly.type
_entity_poly.pdbx_seq_one_letter_code
_entity_poly.pdbx_strand_id
1 'polypeptide(L)' 'MKAMYKSELAELAGVSPRTFRRYLQTRRPVLEAMGVSPRTRKLPPKAVRYICEDYCIEI' A
#
# COMPACT_ATOMS: atom_id res chain seq x y z
N MET A 1 8.60 -1.57 10.46
CA MET A 1 7.45 -2.17 9.74
C MET A 1 7.86 -3.43 9.00
N LYS A 2 6.95 -4.40 8.89
CA LYS A 2 7.14 -5.65 8.14
C LYS A 2 6.59 -5.52 6.71
N ALA A 3 7.02 -6.39 5.81
CA ALA A 3 6.40 -6.52 4.50
C ALA A 3 4.96 -7.07 4.64
N MET A 4 3.97 -6.37 4.09
CA MET A 4 2.55 -6.69 4.16
C MET A 4 1.93 -6.85 2.78
N TYR A 5 0.88 -7.64 2.67
CA TYR A 5 0.08 -7.74 1.46
C TYR A 5 -0.83 -6.52 1.29
N LYS A 6 -1.12 -6.17 0.04
CA LYS A 6 -2.10 -5.11 -0.29
C LYS A 6 -3.49 -5.38 0.30
N SER A 7 -3.87 -6.65 0.45
CA SER A 7 -5.13 -7.06 1.07
C SER A 7 -5.14 -6.78 2.58
N GLU A 8 -4.05 -7.11 3.27
CA GLU A 8 -3.90 -6.84 4.71
C GLU A 8 -3.98 -5.33 4.99
N LEU A 9 -3.30 -4.52 4.18
CA LEU A 9 -3.40 -3.06 4.32
C LEU A 9 -4.79 -2.51 3.99
N ALA A 10 -5.51 -3.11 3.04
CA ALA A 10 -6.88 -2.71 2.75
C ALA A 10 -7.82 -3.02 3.93
N GLU A 11 -7.61 -4.17 4.57
CA GLU A 11 -8.37 -4.60 5.75
C GLU A 11 -8.08 -3.72 6.96
N LEU A 12 -6.80 -3.43 7.25
CA LEU A 12 -6.40 -2.49 8.31
C LEU A 12 -6.95 -1.09 8.08
N ALA A 13 -7.03 -0.66 6.83
CA ALA A 13 -7.62 0.61 6.44
C ALA A 13 -9.16 0.61 6.44
N GLY A 14 -9.82 -0.52 6.69
CA GLY A 14 -11.29 -0.64 6.70
C GLY A 14 -11.94 -0.42 5.33
N VAL A 15 -11.21 -0.62 4.22
CA VAL A 15 -11.70 -0.34 2.87
C VAL A 15 -11.70 -1.59 1.99
N SER A 16 -12.54 -1.58 0.96
CA SER A 16 -12.52 -2.65 -0.04
C SER A 16 -11.16 -2.70 -0.76
N PRO A 17 -10.68 -3.90 -1.18
CA PRO A 17 -9.46 -4.02 -1.97
C PRO A 17 -9.49 -3.20 -3.27
N ARG A 18 -10.67 -2.99 -3.84
CA ARG A 18 -10.86 -2.16 -5.04
C ARG A 18 -10.61 -0.68 -4.75
N THR A 19 -11.12 -0.17 -3.64
CA THR A 19 -10.89 1.21 -3.17
C THR A 19 -9.40 1.42 -2.91
N PHE A 20 -8.78 0.49 -2.18
CA PHE A 20 -7.36 0.54 -1.88
C PHE A 20 -6.50 0.50 -3.15
N ARG A 21 -6.88 -0.30 -4.14
CA ARG A 21 -6.18 -0.35 -5.43
C ARG A 21 -6.24 0.98 -6.20
N ARG A 22 -7.38 1.67 -6.17
CA ARG A 22 -7.53 3.01 -6.78
C ARG A 22 -6.64 4.02 -6.09
N TYR A 23 -6.60 4.00 -4.76
CA TYR A 23 -5.67 4.80 -3.98
C TYR A 23 -4.21 4.54 -4.39
N LEU A 24 -3.77 3.27 -4.45
CA LEU A 24 -2.41 2.93 -4.88
C LEU A 24 -2.09 3.35 -6.32
N GLN A 25 -3.09 3.45 -7.21
CA GLN A 25 -2.88 3.98 -8.57
C GLN A 25 -2.58 5.47 -8.56
N THR A 26 -3.21 6.26 -7.68
CA THR A 26 -2.93 7.71 -7.57
C THR A 26 -1.52 8.01 -7.06
N ARG A 27 -0.90 7.11 -6.29
CA ARG A 27 0.48 7.22 -5.79
C ARG A 27 1.47 6.40 -6.60
N ARG A 28 1.09 6.00 -7.83
CA ARG A 28 1.93 5.12 -8.66
C ARG A 28 3.36 5.63 -8.87
N PRO A 29 3.62 6.92 -9.17
CA PRO A 29 4.99 7.39 -9.38
C PRO A 29 5.89 7.17 -8.16
N VAL A 30 5.37 7.42 -6.96
CA VAL A 30 6.09 7.26 -5.69
C VAL A 30 6.32 5.78 -5.38
N LEU A 31 5.32 4.94 -5.62
CA LEU A 31 5.42 3.48 -5.45
C LEU A 31 6.41 2.85 -6.44
N GLU A 32 6.44 3.31 -7.70
CA GLU A 32 7.39 2.84 -8.71
C GLU A 32 8.83 3.23 -8.37
N ALA A 33 9.05 4.45 -7.85
CA ALA A 33 10.36 4.87 -7.34
C ALA A 33 10.85 4.02 -6.16
N MET A 34 9.94 3.38 -5.43
CA MET A 34 10.24 2.39 -4.38
C MET A 34 10.36 0.95 -4.90
N GLY A 35 10.31 0.73 -6.21
CA GLY A 35 10.39 -0.59 -6.84
C GLY A 35 9.08 -1.40 -6.76
N VAL A 36 7.95 -0.77 -6.44
CA VAL A 36 6.65 -1.44 -6.32
C VAL A 36 5.90 -1.41 -7.64
N SER A 37 5.79 -2.58 -8.27
CA SER A 37 4.99 -2.74 -9.48
C SER A 37 3.48 -2.85 -9.19
N PRO A 38 2.62 -2.59 -10.19
CA PRO A 38 1.18 -2.89 -10.12
C PRO A 38 0.86 -4.32 -9.68
N ARG A 39 1.68 -5.28 -10.13
CA ARG A 39 1.50 -6.73 -9.93
C ARG A 39 2.05 -7.21 -8.60
N THR A 40 2.89 -6.41 -7.94
CA THR A 40 3.44 -6.72 -6.62
C THR A 40 2.29 -6.89 -5.62
N ARG A 41 2.12 -8.10 -5.08
CA ARG A 41 1.08 -8.40 -4.07
C ARG A 41 1.55 -8.05 -2.66
N LYS A 42 2.81 -8.36 -2.36
CA LYS A 42 3.47 -8.11 -1.08
C LYS A 42 4.36 -6.88 -1.19
N LEU A 43 4.03 -5.85 -0.42
CA LEU A 43 4.73 -4.58 -0.42
C LEU A 43 5.98 -4.66 0.46
N PRO A 44 7.11 -4.06 0.03
CA PRO A 44 8.29 -3.98 0.86
C PRO A 44 8.04 -3.07 2.08
N PRO A 45 8.76 -3.26 3.20
CA PRO A 45 8.57 -2.48 4.43
C PRO A 45 8.57 -0.96 4.22
N LYS A 46 9.40 -0.46 3.30
CA LYS A 46 9.49 0.96 2.96
C LYS A 46 8.18 1.50 2.35
N ALA A 47 7.58 0.75 1.43
CA ALA A 47 6.32 1.12 0.82
C ALA A 47 5.14 0.99 1.78
N VAL A 48 5.16 -0.04 2.64
CA VAL A 48 4.17 -0.20 3.72
C VAL A 48 4.17 1.02 4.63
N ARG A 49 5.35 1.46 5.08
CA ARG A 49 5.49 2.67 5.90
C ARG A 49 4.92 3.92 5.24
N TYR A 50 5.31 4.18 3.99
CA TYR A 50 4.77 5.30 3.23
C TYR A 50 3.24 5.26 3.14
N ILE A 51 2.67 4.10 2.85
CA ILE A 51 1.21 3.98 2.73
C ILE A 51 0.50 4.19 4.06
N CYS A 52 1.06 3.70 5.17
CA CYS A 52 0.45 3.88 6.48
C CYS A 52 0.51 5.34 6.93
N GLU A 53 1.60 6.03 6.63
CA GLU A 53 1.76 7.47 6.87
C GLU A 53 0.80 8.30 5.98
N ASP A 54 0.69 8.00 4.67
CA ASP A 54 -0.17 8.77 3.74
C ASP A 54 -1.67 8.47 3.90
N TYR A 55 -2.02 7.24 4.30
CA TYR A 55 -3.41 6.79 4.43
C TYR A 55 -3.89 6.74 5.89
N CYS A 56 -3.08 7.24 6.83
CA CYS A 56 -3.37 7.25 8.27
C CYS A 56 -3.79 5.88 8.82
N ILE A 57 -3.07 4.82 8.44
CA ILE A 57 -3.29 3.48 8.98
C ILE A 57 -2.47 3.35 10.26
N GLU A 58 -3.16 3.19 11.40
CA GLU A 58 -2.52 2.88 12.67
C GLU A 58 -2.14 1.38 12.69
N ILE A 59 -0.84 1.10 12.83
CA ILE A 59 -0.24 -0.25 12.86
C ILE A 59 0.68 -0.38 14.06
#